data_AF-A0A7V2TRE9-F1
#
_entry.id   AF-A0A7V2TRE9-F1
#
_cell.length_a   1.000
_cell.length_b   1.000
_cell.length_c   1.000
_cell.angle_alpha   90.00
_cell.angle_beta   90.00
_cell.angle_gamma   90.00
#
_symmetry.space_group_name_H-M   'P 1'
#
loop_
_entity.id
_entity.type
_entity.pdbx_description
1 polymer ?
#
loop_
_entity_poly.entity_id
_entity_poly.type
_entity_poly.pdbx_seq_one_letter_code
_entity_poly.pdbx_strand_id
1 'polypeptide(L)' 'ARAVKIPIIGMGGICNARDAVAFLLAGASAVAVGSASFRQPDTALQVIKGLEDYLEEHGFSRVTELVGALKAE' A
#
# COMPACT_ATOMS: atom_id res chain seq x y z
N ALA A 1 7.37 -11.25 -1.28
CA ALA A 1 6.36 -12.32 -1.07
C ALA A 1 6.78 -13.63 -1.74
N ARG A 2 7.25 -14.63 -0.98
CA ARG A 2 7.53 -16.00 -1.49
C ARG A 2 7.21 -17.15 -0.52
N ALA A 3 6.97 -16.85 0.76
CA ALA A 3 6.76 -17.87 1.78
C ALA A 3 5.41 -18.60 1.64
N VAL A 4 4.39 -17.92 1.08
CA VAL A 4 3.03 -18.47 0.91
C VAL A 4 2.51 -18.18 -0.49
N LYS A 5 1.53 -18.99 -0.93
CA LYS A 5 0.87 -18.86 -2.24
C LYS A 5 -0.46 -18.08 -2.20
N ILE A 6 -0.91 -17.68 -1.01
CA ILE A 6 -2.18 -16.95 -0.82
C ILE A 6 -1.92 -15.43 -0.84
N PRO A 7 -2.89 -14.61 -1.29
CA PRO A 7 -2.78 -13.15 -1.20
C PRO A 7 -2.79 -12.70 0.27
N ILE A 8 -2.12 -11.58 0.55
CA ILE A 8 -1.96 -11.03 1.90
C ILE A 8 -2.62 -9.66 1.97
N ILE A 9 -3.44 -9.42 2.99
CA ILE A 9 -3.87 -8.07 3.37
C ILE A 9 -2.89 -7.56 4.44
N GLY A 10 -2.10 -6.55 4.10
CA GLY A 10 -1.15 -5.93 5.01
C GLY A 10 -1.80 -4.87 5.88
N MET A 11 -1.45 -4.81 7.17
CA MET A 11 -1.93 -3.76 8.06
C MET A 11 -0.90 -3.44 9.14
N GLY A 12 -1.07 -2.26 9.75
CA GLY A 12 -0.27 -1.80 10.88
C GLY A 12 0.50 -0.54 10.54
N GLY A 13 0.17 0.57 11.22
CA GLY A 13 0.90 1.84 11.09
C GLY A 13 0.67 2.62 9.80
N ILE A 14 -0.26 2.22 8.93
CA ILE A 14 -0.54 2.91 7.67
C ILE A 14 -1.28 4.23 7.95
N CYS A 15 -0.57 5.35 7.82
CA CYS A 15 -1.08 6.69 8.08
C CYS A 15 -1.12 7.56 6.83
N ASN A 16 -0.40 7.17 5.76
CA ASN A 16 -0.32 7.90 4.50
C ASN A 16 -0.03 6.94 3.32
N ALA A 17 0.00 7.47 2.10
CA ALA A 17 0.21 6.68 0.88
C ALA A 17 1.59 6.00 0.82
N ARG A 18 2.65 6.63 1.34
CA ARG A 18 4.00 6.04 1.36
C ARG A 18 4.02 4.75 2.19
N ASP A 19 3.31 4.72 3.31
CA ASP A 19 3.17 3.51 4.12
C ASP A 19 2.48 2.40 3.32
N ALA A 20 1.36 2.73 2.65
CA ALA A 20 0.64 1.79 1.80
C ALA A 20 1.50 1.24 0.66
N VAL A 21 2.24 2.12 -0.04
CA VAL A 21 3.21 1.74 -1.09
C VAL A 21 4.24 0.75 -0.54
N ALA A 22 4.79 1.00 0.65
CA ALA A 22 5.78 0.10 1.25
C ALA A 22 5.21 -1.32 1.49
N PHE A 23 3.97 -1.43 1.98
CA PHE A 23 3.31 -2.73 2.15
C PHE A 23 3.04 -3.43 0.82
N LEU A 24 2.60 -2.69 -0.19
CA LEU A 24 2.39 -3.23 -1.54
C LEU A 24 3.72 -3.74 -2.12
N LEU A 25 4.78 -2.93 -2.08
CA LEU A 25 6.13 -3.29 -2.51
C LEU A 25 6.67 -4.54 -1.79
N ALA A 26 6.41 -4.69 -0.49
CA ALA A 26 6.78 -5.89 0.28
C ALA A 26 6.01 -7.16 -0.15
N GLY A 27 4.84 -6.98 -0.77
CA GLY A 27 4.03 -8.05 -1.37
C GLY A 27 2.64 -8.22 -0.77
N ALA A 28 2.12 -7.23 -0.05
CA ALA A 28 0.70 -7.19 0.27
C ALA A 28 -0.12 -7.01 -1.03
N SER A 29 -1.22 -7.74 -1.16
CA SER A 29 -2.17 -7.62 -2.27
C SER A 29 -3.20 -6.51 -2.02
N ALA A 30 -3.42 -6.17 -0.75
CA ALA A 30 -4.23 -5.04 -0.31
C ALA A 30 -3.70 -4.52 1.03
N VAL A 31 -4.12 -3.33 1.42
CA VAL A 31 -3.75 -2.71 2.71
C VAL A 31 -4.98 -2.30 3.51
N ALA A 32 -4.88 -2.35 4.84
CA ALA A 32 -5.94 -1.90 5.74
C ALA A 32 -5.47 -0.75 6.66
N VAL A 33 -6.30 0.29 6.75
CA VAL A 33 -6.11 1.45 7.63
C VAL A 33 -6.96 1.27 8.89
N GLY A 34 -6.32 1.31 10.06
CA GLY A 34 -6.97 1.10 11.36
C GLY A 34 -6.93 2.35 12.23
N SER A 35 -5.99 2.38 13.19
CA SER A 35 -5.91 3.44 14.21
C SER A 35 -5.80 4.87 13.66
N ALA A 36 -5.23 5.04 12.46
CA ALA A 36 -5.13 6.36 11.83
C ALA A 36 -6.52 6.98 11.59
N SER A 37 -7.53 6.16 11.27
CA SER A 37 -8.92 6.59 11.07
C SER A 37 -9.55 7.21 12.34
N PHE A 38 -9.08 6.84 13.53
CA PHE A 38 -9.57 7.45 14.78
C PHE A 38 -9.03 8.86 15.00
N ARG A 39 -7.83 9.14 14.48
CA ARG A 39 -7.24 10.48 14.51
C ARG A 39 -7.79 11.35 13.38
N GLN A 40 -7.97 10.75 12.20
CA GLN A 40 -8.46 11.42 11.00
C GLN A 40 -9.37 10.46 10.21
N PRO A 41 -10.71 10.63 10.26
CA PRO A 41 -11.67 9.67 9.68
C PRO A 41 -11.50 9.41 8.18
N ASP A 42 -10.97 10.37 7.43
CA ASP A 42 -10.76 10.27 5.99
C ASP A 42 -9.36 9.75 5.60
N THR A 43 -8.53 9.26 6.54
CA THR A 43 -7.17 8.77 6.23
C THR A 43 -7.17 7.76 5.09
N ALA A 44 -8.13 6.82 5.04
CA ALA A 44 -8.22 5.85 3.95
C ALA A 44 -8.40 6.52 2.58
N LEU A 45 -9.18 7.60 2.49
CA LEU A 45 -9.37 8.36 1.25
C LEU A 45 -8.09 9.12 0.88
N GLN A 46 -7.40 9.70 1.86
CA GLN A 46 -6.11 10.37 1.63
C GLN A 46 -5.03 9.38 1.14
N VAL A 47 -5.03 8.16 1.67
CA VAL A 47 -4.15 7.07 1.20
C VAL A 47 -4.46 6.69 -0.23
N ILE A 48 -5.75 6.57 -0.61
CA ILE A 48 -6.15 6.27 -1.99
C ILE A 48 -5.65 7.36 -2.94
N LYS A 49 -5.90 8.63 -2.62
CA LYS A 49 -5.46 9.74 -3.46
C LYS A 49 -3.94 9.77 -3.61
N GLY A 50 -3.20 9.66 -2.51
CA GLY A 50 -1.74 9.64 -2.59
C GLY A 50 -1.17 8.40 -3.30
N LEU A 51 -1.91 7.28 -3.34
CA LEU A 51 -1.54 6.14 -4.18
C LEU A 51 -1.75 6.45 -5.66
N GLU A 52 -2.85 7.10 -6.04
CA GLU A 52 -3.08 7.56 -7.42
C GLU A 52 -1.96 8.50 -7.87
N ASP A 53 -1.64 9.51 -7.04
CA ASP A 53 -0.55 10.47 -7.29
C ASP A 53 0.80 9.74 -7.45
N TYR A 54 1.09 8.76 -6.58
CA TYR A 54 2.32 7.97 -6.65
C TYR A 54 2.41 7.17 -7.95
N LEU A 55 1.31 6.56 -8.41
CA LEU A 55 1.29 5.80 -9.65
C LEU A 55 1.54 6.70 -10.86
N GLU A 56 0.91 7.88 -10.90
CA GLU A 56 1.12 8.87 -11.97
C GLU A 56 2.57 9.36 -12.00
N GLU A 57 3.12 9.75 -10.84
CA GLU A 57 4.51 10.23 -10.72
C GLU A 57 5.54 9.20 -11.20
N HIS A 58 5.28 7.92 -10.97
CA HIS A 58 6.21 6.83 -11.29
C HIS A 58 5.86 6.10 -12.60
N GLY A 59 4.84 6.54 -13.33
CA GLY A 59 4.44 5.96 -14.62
C GLY A 59 3.83 4.56 -14.53
N PHE A 60 3.24 4.19 -13.39
CA PHE A 60 2.51 2.93 -13.23
C PHE A 60 1.06 3.09 -13.68
N SER A 61 0.55 2.09 -14.40
CA SER A 61 -0.84 2.06 -14.86
C SER A 61 -1.80 1.43 -13.86
N ARG A 62 -1.28 0.58 -12.96
CA ARG A 62 -2.07 -0.21 -12.00
C ARG A 62 -1.31 -0.38 -10.69
N VAL A 63 -2.03 -0.26 -9.57
CA VAL A 63 -1.48 -0.52 -8.22
C VAL A 63 -0.88 -1.93 -8.06
N THR A 64 -1.38 -2.90 -8.83
CA THR A 64 -0.88 -4.28 -8.83
C THR A 64 0.58 -4.39 -9.29
N GLU A 65 1.09 -3.40 -10.02
CA GLU A 65 2.49 -3.36 -10.45
C GLU A 65 3.46 -3.12 -9.27
N LEU A 66 2.96 -2.57 -8.17
CA LEU A 66 3.74 -2.41 -6.94
C LEU A 66 3.88 -3.73 -6.17
N VAL A 67 2.95 -4.67 -6.33
CA VAL A 67 2.83 -5.85 -5.47
C VAL A 67 4.07 -6.74 -5.59
N GLY A 68 4.91 -6.74 -4.55
CA GLY A 68 6.12 -7.56 -4.50
C GLY A 68 7.25 -7.08 -5.41
N ALA A 69 7.21 -5.83 -5.88
CA ALA A 69 8.25 -5.26 -6.75
C ALA A 69 9.57 -4.94 -6.01
N LEU A 70 9.57 -4.95 -4.67
CA LEU A 70 10.79 -4.77 -3.88
C LEU A 70 11.74 -5.96 -4.06
N LYS A 71 12.98 -5.66 -4.47
CA LYS A 71 14.09 -6.61 -4.45
C LYS A 71 14.90 -6.35 -3.17
N ALA A 72 14.81 -7.25 -2.21
CA ALA A 72 15.77 -7.31 -1.10
C ALA A 72 16.96 -8.15 -1.58
N GLU A 73 18.16 -7.58 -1.51
CA GLU A 73 19.42 -8.31 -1.73
C GLU A 73 19.70 -9.29 -0.58
#